data_AF-A0A521JV16-F1
#
_entry.id   AF-A0A521JV16-F1
#
_cell.length_a   1.000
_cell.length_b   1.000
_cell.length_c   1.000
_cell.angle_alpha   90.00
_cell.angle_beta   90.00
_cell.angle_gamma   90.00
#
_symmetry.space_group_name_H-M   'P 1'
#
loop_
_entity.id
_entity.type
_entity.pdbx_description
1 polymer ?
#
loop_
_entity_poly.entity_id
_entity_poly.type
_entity_poly.pdbx_seq_one_letter_code
_entity_poly.pdbx_strand_id
1 'polypeptide(L)'
;MDPLRLRSLNDRPRRGAARYVLYWMSAARRTRHNFGLQRAVELANELERPLLVFEALRAGYRWASARHHAFAIDGMRDNAARCAAAGVAYSAWIEPRAGAGKGLFAALAADACAVVADDWPCFFLPRALAAAARQSPVAFEAVDSCGLLPLRAAPGAFARAYDLRRYLQRELAPHLARAPLAEPLDQLRARGQAELAPAVLRRFELRGARELADARGAPAVEGLDLGVAAVARPGGPSEGARVLAAFLARNLDRYHEERSHVDAPAASGLSPYLHYGHVGAHEVFAALAARESWSPAALGASTAGKKEGWWGMSAGAESFLDELVTWRELGFNAFVHHPDSDRYESLPAWALATLERHARDRRPHVYTHAELERASTHDELWNCAQRELVRSGGMHNYLRMLWGKKVLEWSRHPREAFATLVELNNKYALDGRDPNSYSGIAWCFGRYDRPWAPERPIFGVIRYMSSANTARKFRVRDYMARHAADAGEAQSGALPFA
;
A
#
# COMPACT_ATOMS: atom_id res chain seq x y z
N MET A 1 3.27 6.34 22.79
CA MET A 1 2.50 5.92 21.60
C MET A 1 1.05 5.62 21.99
N ASP A 2 0.09 5.75 21.06
CA ASP A 2 -1.30 5.31 21.29
C ASP A 2 -1.36 3.78 21.52
N PRO A 3 -1.91 3.29 22.65
CA PRO A 3 -2.00 1.85 22.93
C PRO A 3 -2.74 1.05 21.86
N LEU A 4 -3.69 1.65 21.12
CA LEU A 4 -4.43 0.99 20.05
C LEU A 4 -3.57 0.62 18.84
N ARG A 5 -2.36 1.19 18.73
CA ARG A 5 -1.40 0.86 17.68
C ARG A 5 -0.53 -0.34 18.02
N LEU A 6 -0.51 -0.79 19.27
CA LEU A 6 0.36 -1.85 19.75
C LEU A 6 -0.42 -3.15 19.94
N ARG A 7 0.11 -4.26 19.42
CA ARG A 7 -0.45 -5.60 19.61
C ARG A 7 0.63 -6.56 20.05
N SER A 8 0.46 -7.17 21.23
CA SER A 8 1.30 -8.31 21.61
C SER A 8 0.95 -9.52 20.75
N LEU A 9 1.95 -10.17 20.17
CA LEU A 9 1.78 -11.38 19.35
C LEU A 9 1.99 -12.66 20.16
N ASN A 10 2.58 -12.57 21.35
CA ASN A 10 2.79 -13.67 22.28
C ASN A 10 2.89 -13.15 23.73
N ASP A 11 2.96 -14.08 24.70
CA ASP A 11 3.08 -13.77 26.13
C ASP A 11 4.49 -14.07 26.66
N ARG A 12 5.50 -14.05 25.78
CA ARG A 12 6.90 -14.33 26.16
C ARG A 12 7.50 -13.10 26.85
N PRO A 13 8.41 -13.29 27.82
CA PRO A 13 9.08 -12.16 28.47
C PRO A 13 10.11 -11.51 27.54
N ARG A 14 10.47 -10.26 27.83
CA ARG A 14 11.68 -9.63 27.29
C ARG A 14 12.92 -10.23 27.94
N ARG A 15 14.08 -10.20 27.26
CA ARG A 15 15.37 -10.67 27.78
C ARG A 15 16.36 -9.51 27.89
N GLY A 16 16.63 -9.01 29.10
CA GLY A 16 17.55 -7.86 29.29
C GLY A 16 19.02 -8.14 28.96
N ALA A 17 19.45 -9.41 28.99
CA ALA A 17 20.83 -9.83 28.76
C ALA A 17 21.16 -10.22 27.29
N ALA A 18 20.19 -10.12 26.37
CA ALA A 18 20.40 -10.48 24.97
C ALA A 18 21.10 -9.35 24.18
N ARG A 19 21.43 -9.58 22.90
CA ARG A 19 22.39 -8.74 22.16
C ARG A 19 21.78 -7.43 21.66
N TYR A 20 20.52 -7.43 21.25
CA TYR A 20 19.89 -6.28 20.60
C TYR A 20 18.36 -6.30 20.70
N VAL A 21 17.71 -5.16 20.48
CA VAL A 21 16.28 -5.12 20.12
C VAL A 21 16.18 -5.30 18.61
N LEU A 22 15.29 -6.19 18.16
CA LEU A 22 15.08 -6.47 16.73
C LEU A 22 13.84 -5.72 16.23
N TYR A 23 14.03 -4.80 15.30
CA TYR A 23 12.94 -4.25 14.49
C TYR A 23 12.86 -4.99 13.15
N TRP A 24 11.83 -5.81 12.97
CA TRP A 24 11.51 -6.46 11.70
C TRP A 24 10.65 -5.53 10.84
N MET A 25 11.32 -4.74 10.01
CA MET A 25 10.72 -3.88 9.02
C MET A 25 10.15 -4.73 7.88
N SER A 26 8.84 -4.63 7.64
CA SER A 26 8.13 -5.50 6.70
C SER A 26 7.11 -4.78 5.83
N ALA A 27 6.38 -3.80 6.39
CA ALA A 27 5.35 -3.03 5.70
C ALA A 27 5.59 -1.51 5.76
N ALA A 28 6.10 -0.98 6.88
CA ALA A 28 6.46 0.43 7.01
C ALA A 28 7.95 0.61 6.68
N ARG A 29 8.32 0.45 5.41
CA ARG A 29 9.72 0.42 4.93
C ARG A 29 10.36 1.81 4.84
N ARG A 30 10.40 2.51 5.97
CA ARG A 30 10.94 3.87 6.10
C ARG A 30 11.45 4.11 7.51
N THR A 31 12.33 5.08 7.67
CA THR A 31 12.80 5.51 9.00
C THR A 31 12.06 6.74 9.55
N ARG A 32 11.30 7.50 8.72
CA ARG A 32 10.53 8.68 9.16
C ARG A 32 9.09 8.31 9.51
N HIS A 33 8.48 9.02 10.47
CA HIS A 33 7.05 8.89 10.79
C HIS A 33 6.59 7.42 10.90
N ASN A 34 7.36 6.62 11.64
CA ASN A 34 7.19 5.18 11.75
C ASN A 34 7.04 4.81 13.23
N PHE A 35 5.82 4.42 13.63
CA PHE A 35 5.54 4.00 15.00
C PHE A 35 6.29 2.71 15.35
N GLY A 36 6.39 1.75 14.42
CA GLY A 36 7.12 0.49 14.67
C GLY A 36 8.59 0.73 15.00
N LEU A 37 9.25 1.56 14.21
CA LEU A 37 10.63 1.97 14.49
C LEU A 37 10.73 2.77 15.80
N GLN A 38 9.81 3.70 16.05
CA GLN A 38 9.78 4.46 17.30
C GLN A 38 9.65 3.54 18.51
N ARG A 39 8.78 2.53 18.46
CA ARG A 39 8.65 1.54 19.54
C ARG A 39 9.94 0.74 19.74
N ALA A 40 10.60 0.36 18.66
CA ALA A 40 11.87 -0.35 18.76
C ALA A 40 12.97 0.51 19.40
N VAL A 41 13.01 1.81 19.09
CA VAL A 41 13.91 2.79 19.74
C VAL A 41 13.57 2.94 21.22
N GLU A 42 12.29 3.06 21.59
CA GLU A 42 11.83 3.11 22.98
C GLU A 42 12.33 1.86 23.76
N LEU A 43 12.13 0.66 23.21
CA LEU A 43 12.58 -0.59 23.82
C LEU A 43 14.11 -0.70 23.91
N ALA A 44 14.83 -0.28 22.86
CA ALA A 44 16.29 -0.28 22.84
C ALA A 44 16.85 0.60 23.96
N ASN A 45 16.25 1.78 24.14
CA ASN A 45 16.58 2.70 25.21
C ASN A 45 16.20 2.17 26.61
N GLU A 46 15.00 1.58 26.77
CA GLU A 46 14.54 0.98 28.03
C GLU A 46 15.44 -0.17 28.49
N LEU A 47 15.94 -0.97 27.56
CA LEU A 47 16.74 -2.16 27.84
C LEU A 47 18.25 -1.89 27.81
N GLU A 48 18.67 -0.68 27.44
CA GLU A 48 20.08 -0.29 27.24
C GLU A 48 20.80 -1.22 26.24
N ARG A 49 20.14 -1.54 25.12
CA ARG A 49 20.65 -2.45 24.08
C ARG A 49 20.62 -1.81 22.70
N PRO A 50 21.58 -2.14 21.82
CA PRO A 50 21.59 -1.62 20.47
C PRO A 50 20.35 -2.07 19.69
N LEU A 51 19.95 -1.26 18.71
CA LEU A 51 18.87 -1.57 17.79
C LEU A 51 19.42 -2.24 16.53
N LEU A 52 18.81 -3.36 16.13
CA LEU A 52 18.97 -3.97 14.82
C LEU A 52 17.71 -3.77 13.98
N VAL A 53 17.84 -3.09 12.85
CA VAL A 53 16.79 -3.04 11.83
C VAL A 53 17.02 -4.17 10.84
N PHE A 54 16.05 -5.08 10.74
CA PHE A 54 16.07 -6.18 9.79
C PHE A 54 14.95 -6.00 8.77
N GLU A 55 15.31 -5.93 7.49
CA GLU A 55 14.36 -5.77 6.39
C GLU A 55 14.44 -6.97 5.45
N ALA A 56 13.34 -7.74 5.36
CA ALA A 56 13.27 -8.92 4.51
C ALA A 56 12.40 -8.65 3.26
N LEU A 57 12.81 -9.21 2.13
CA LEU A 57 12.04 -9.29 0.89
C LEU A 57 11.91 -10.75 0.46
N ARG A 58 10.67 -11.24 0.47
CA ARG A 58 10.33 -12.61 0.07
C ARG A 58 10.23 -12.70 -1.45
N ALA A 59 10.59 -13.85 -2.02
CA ALA A 59 10.44 -14.16 -3.44
C ALA A 59 9.40 -15.27 -3.69
N GLY A 60 9.17 -16.16 -2.72
CA GLY A 60 8.23 -17.28 -2.86
C GLY A 60 6.75 -16.92 -2.70
N TYR A 61 6.22 -15.97 -3.49
CA TYR A 61 4.79 -15.65 -3.58
C TYR A 61 4.34 -15.40 -5.03
N ARG A 62 3.03 -15.60 -5.31
CA ARG A 62 2.46 -15.66 -6.67
C ARG A 62 2.84 -14.51 -7.61
N TRP A 63 2.93 -13.29 -7.09
CA TRP A 63 3.16 -12.06 -7.86
C TRP A 63 4.57 -11.49 -7.69
N ALA A 64 5.52 -12.31 -7.24
CA ALA A 64 6.90 -11.90 -7.13
C ALA A 64 7.48 -11.70 -8.54
N SER A 65 7.86 -10.46 -8.85
CA SER A 65 8.43 -10.09 -10.16
C SER A 65 9.60 -9.14 -10.06
N ALA A 66 10.34 -9.00 -11.17
CA ALA A 66 11.43 -8.03 -11.30
C ALA A 66 10.96 -6.61 -10.95
N ARG A 67 9.75 -6.22 -11.35
CA ARG A 67 9.13 -4.95 -10.99
C ARG A 67 9.04 -4.72 -9.49
N HIS A 68 8.38 -5.63 -8.80
CA HIS A 68 8.11 -5.46 -7.37
C HIS A 68 9.37 -5.54 -6.54
N HIS A 69 10.32 -6.37 -6.97
CA HIS A 69 11.60 -6.49 -6.28
C HIS A 69 12.48 -5.27 -6.50
N ALA A 70 12.60 -4.77 -7.73
CA ALA A 70 13.38 -3.56 -8.00
C ALA A 70 12.89 -2.38 -7.16
N PHE A 71 11.58 -2.12 -7.13
CA PHE A 71 11.00 -1.02 -6.36
C PHE A 71 11.23 -1.17 -4.84
N ALA A 72 11.13 -2.39 -4.31
CA ALA A 72 11.40 -2.64 -2.89
C ALA A 72 12.90 -2.53 -2.55
N ILE A 73 13.79 -3.02 -3.43
CA ILE A 73 15.24 -2.99 -3.24
C ILE A 73 15.77 -1.56 -3.25
N ASP A 74 15.22 -0.69 -4.10
CA ASP A 74 15.56 0.74 -4.07
C ASP A 74 15.24 1.37 -2.70
N GLY A 75 14.11 0.99 -2.08
CA GLY A 75 13.79 1.40 -0.72
C GLY A 75 14.70 0.82 0.35
N MET A 76 15.12 -0.43 0.20
CA MET A 76 16.11 -1.04 1.09
C MET A 76 17.46 -0.29 1.02
N ARG A 77 17.91 0.14 -0.16
CA ARG A 77 19.14 0.94 -0.33
C ARG A 77 19.05 2.28 0.39
N ASP A 78 17.92 2.95 0.27
CA ASP A 78 17.68 4.22 0.95
C ASP A 78 17.64 4.04 2.49
N ASN A 79 16.93 3.03 2.98
CA ASN A 79 16.91 2.69 4.41
C ASN A 79 18.31 2.33 4.93
N ALA A 80 19.09 1.57 4.17
CA ALA A 80 20.47 1.25 4.50
C ALA A 80 21.34 2.51 4.68
N ALA A 81 21.26 3.45 3.73
CA ALA A 81 22.01 4.70 3.80
C ALA A 81 21.60 5.55 5.03
N ARG A 82 20.30 5.63 5.32
CA ARG A 82 19.78 6.39 6.46
C ARG A 82 20.12 5.76 7.81
N CYS A 83 20.03 4.44 7.93
CA CYS A 83 20.46 3.73 9.13
C CYS A 83 21.97 3.88 9.34
N ALA A 84 22.78 3.80 8.28
CA ALA A 84 24.23 4.02 8.37
C ALA A 84 24.56 5.44 8.84
N ALA A 85 23.89 6.46 8.30
CA ALA A 85 24.07 7.86 8.74
C ALA A 85 23.67 8.07 10.21
N ALA A 86 22.67 7.34 10.70
CA ALA A 86 22.25 7.35 12.11
C ALA A 86 23.11 6.44 13.02
N GLY A 87 24.08 5.70 12.49
CA GLY A 87 24.89 4.74 13.25
C GLY A 87 24.11 3.51 13.75
N VAL A 88 23.03 3.14 13.07
CA VAL A 88 22.15 2.02 13.42
C VAL A 88 22.47 0.81 12.54
N ALA A 89 22.55 -0.39 13.16
CA ALA A 89 22.74 -1.63 12.43
C ALA A 89 21.51 -1.93 11.56
N TYR A 90 21.76 -2.10 10.26
CA TYR A 90 20.75 -2.47 9.28
C TYR A 90 21.19 -3.72 8.53
N SER A 91 20.30 -4.71 8.46
CA SER A 91 20.50 -5.95 7.73
C SER A 91 19.35 -6.17 6.76
N ALA A 92 19.69 -6.23 5.48
CA ALA A 92 18.74 -6.58 4.42
C ALA A 92 18.89 -8.05 4.04
N TRP A 93 17.75 -8.67 3.73
CA TRP A 93 17.73 -10.02 3.19
C TRP A 93 16.71 -10.14 2.07
N ILE A 94 17.20 -10.51 0.90
CA ILE A 94 16.38 -10.79 -0.28
C ILE A 94 16.40 -12.29 -0.47
N GLU A 95 15.23 -12.92 -0.43
CA GLU A 95 15.10 -14.37 -0.53
C GLU A 95 15.64 -14.86 -1.88
N PRO A 96 16.72 -15.66 -1.92
CA PRO A 96 17.32 -16.07 -3.19
C PRO A 96 16.47 -17.09 -3.95
N ARG A 97 15.70 -17.90 -3.22
CA ARG A 97 14.75 -18.89 -3.74
C ARG A 97 13.69 -19.21 -2.69
N ALA A 98 12.51 -19.64 -3.12
CA ALA A 98 11.40 -19.93 -2.23
C ALA A 98 11.81 -20.88 -1.08
N GLY A 99 11.55 -20.46 0.16
CA GLY A 99 11.81 -21.24 1.37
C GLY A 99 13.22 -21.12 1.93
N ALA A 100 14.13 -20.37 1.30
CA ALA A 100 15.49 -20.15 1.80
C ALA A 100 15.51 -19.44 3.17
N GLY A 101 14.45 -18.70 3.51
CA GLY A 101 14.32 -18.01 4.81
C GLY A 101 13.96 -18.91 5.99
N LYS A 102 13.83 -20.23 5.81
CA LYS A 102 13.42 -21.15 6.88
C LYS A 102 14.40 -21.08 8.06
N GLY A 103 13.89 -20.66 9.21
CA GLY A 103 14.66 -20.52 10.45
C GLY A 103 15.39 -19.19 10.61
N LEU A 104 15.38 -18.29 9.61
CA LEU A 104 16.06 -16.99 9.69
C LEU A 104 15.50 -16.14 10.83
N PHE A 105 14.19 -15.98 10.89
CA PHE A 105 13.54 -15.24 11.98
C PHE A 105 13.89 -15.81 13.36
N ALA A 106 13.81 -17.14 13.52
CA ALA A 106 14.10 -17.78 14.80
C ALA A 106 15.55 -17.58 15.22
N ALA A 107 16.49 -17.61 14.27
CA ALA A 107 17.90 -17.36 14.53
C ALA A 107 18.17 -15.91 14.98
N LEU A 108 17.50 -14.93 14.36
CA LEU A 108 17.60 -13.52 14.78
C LEU A 108 16.93 -13.30 16.14
N ALA A 109 15.74 -13.86 16.35
CA ALA A 109 14.99 -13.69 17.59
C ALA A 109 15.64 -14.40 18.80
N ALA A 110 16.48 -15.40 18.59
CA ALA A 110 17.21 -16.09 19.66
C ALA A 110 18.17 -15.16 20.43
N ASP A 111 18.79 -14.23 19.72
CA ASP A 111 19.75 -13.24 20.26
C ASP A 111 19.09 -11.89 20.56
N ALA A 112 17.78 -11.75 20.33
CA ALA A 112 17.04 -10.52 20.56
C ALA A 112 16.51 -10.40 21.99
N CYS A 113 16.46 -9.19 22.52
CA CYS A 113 15.84 -8.86 23.81
C CYS A 113 14.32 -8.80 23.71
N ALA A 114 13.84 -8.26 22.58
CA ALA A 114 12.44 -8.14 22.20
C ALA A 114 12.40 -7.97 20.67
N VAL A 115 11.26 -8.31 20.07
CA VAL A 115 11.00 -8.13 18.65
C VAL A 115 9.85 -7.15 18.46
N VAL A 116 10.03 -6.19 17.56
CA VAL A 116 8.97 -5.30 17.06
C VAL A 116 8.83 -5.53 15.57
N ALA A 117 7.61 -5.65 15.06
CA ALA A 117 7.32 -5.66 13.62
C ALA A 117 6.19 -4.70 13.26
N ASP A 118 6.01 -4.45 11.97
CA ASP A 118 4.88 -3.65 11.48
C ASP A 118 3.58 -4.47 11.51
N ASP A 119 2.46 -3.85 11.94
CA ASP A 119 1.13 -4.46 11.83
C ASP A 119 0.48 -4.05 10.51
N TRP A 120 0.22 -5.04 9.65
CA TRP A 120 -0.41 -4.87 8.34
C TRP A 120 -1.52 -5.91 8.15
N PRO A 121 -2.74 -5.54 7.72
CA PRO A 121 -3.90 -6.43 7.88
C PRO A 121 -4.16 -7.39 6.71
N CYS A 122 -3.46 -7.28 5.57
CA CYS A 122 -3.76 -8.12 4.39
C CYS A 122 -2.56 -8.90 3.85
N PHE A 123 -2.80 -9.65 2.77
CA PHE A 123 -1.82 -10.46 2.05
C PHE A 123 -1.22 -11.57 2.95
N PHE A 124 0.06 -11.92 2.80
CA PHE A 124 0.68 -12.96 3.62
C PHE A 124 1.22 -12.47 4.97
N LEU A 125 1.31 -11.15 5.19
CA LEU A 125 1.98 -10.56 6.35
C LEU A 125 1.34 -10.97 7.70
N PRO A 126 0.01 -10.93 7.90
CA PRO A 126 -0.60 -11.42 9.14
C PRO A 126 -0.24 -12.87 9.47
N ARG A 127 -0.24 -13.74 8.45
CA ARG A 127 0.11 -15.16 8.61
C ARG A 127 1.58 -15.35 8.92
N ALA A 128 2.46 -14.56 8.30
CA ALA A 128 3.90 -14.58 8.57
C ALA A 128 4.19 -14.14 10.02
N LEU A 129 3.56 -13.05 10.49
CA LEU A 129 3.69 -12.59 11.88
C LEU A 129 3.20 -13.64 12.87
N ALA A 130 2.02 -14.25 12.64
CA ALA A 130 1.50 -15.30 13.50
C ALA A 130 2.41 -16.54 13.56
N ALA A 131 3.02 -16.93 12.43
CA ALA A 131 3.97 -18.03 12.37
C ALA A 131 5.29 -17.72 13.07
N ALA A 132 5.79 -16.48 12.93
CA ALA A 132 7.00 -16.01 13.60
C ALA A 132 6.80 -15.86 15.11
N ALA A 133 5.63 -15.38 15.56
CA ALA A 133 5.27 -15.26 16.97
C ALA A 133 5.36 -16.57 17.75
N ARG A 134 4.95 -17.69 17.13
CA ARG A 134 5.09 -19.04 17.72
C ARG A 134 6.54 -19.50 17.86
N GLN A 135 7.44 -18.99 17.02
CA GLN A 135 8.86 -19.32 17.04
C GLN A 135 9.69 -18.36 17.91
N SER A 136 9.14 -17.19 18.25
CA SER A 136 9.87 -16.18 19.01
C SER A 136 10.08 -16.65 20.46
N PRO A 137 11.33 -16.68 20.94
CA PRO A 137 11.64 -17.02 22.32
C PRO A 137 11.50 -15.82 23.29
N VAL A 138 11.17 -14.63 22.75
CA VAL A 138 11.02 -13.36 23.47
C VAL A 138 9.72 -12.64 23.11
N ALA A 139 9.39 -11.61 23.90
CA ALA A 139 8.28 -10.71 23.63
C ALA A 139 8.31 -10.23 22.18
N PHE A 140 7.18 -10.36 21.49
CA PHE A 140 7.02 -9.95 20.11
C PHE A 140 5.79 -9.05 19.96
N GLU A 141 6.03 -7.78 19.65
CA GLU A 141 5.03 -6.74 19.43
C GLU A 141 4.85 -6.44 17.92
N ALA A 142 3.61 -6.24 17.47
CA ALA A 142 3.29 -5.67 16.16
C ALA A 142 2.74 -4.26 16.33
N VAL A 143 3.18 -3.32 15.49
CA VAL A 143 2.88 -1.89 15.62
C VAL A 143 2.29 -1.31 14.34
N ASP A 144 1.12 -0.70 14.46
CA ASP A 144 0.40 -0.05 13.36
C ASP A 144 1.00 1.32 13.00
N SER A 145 1.57 1.39 11.81
CA SER A 145 2.06 2.61 11.15
C SER A 145 1.35 2.93 9.83
N CYS A 146 0.12 2.42 9.64
CA CYS A 146 -0.61 2.45 8.37
C CYS A 146 -1.31 3.77 8.07
N GLY A 147 -2.06 4.32 9.03
CA GLY A 147 -2.98 5.45 8.86
C GLY A 147 -2.98 6.46 10.01
N LEU A 148 -3.74 7.54 9.84
CA LEU A 148 -3.98 8.55 10.88
C LEU A 148 -4.83 7.98 12.00
N LEU A 149 -5.87 7.20 11.66
CA LEU A 149 -6.61 6.39 12.63
C LEU A 149 -5.85 5.08 12.91
N PRO A 150 -5.74 4.63 14.17
CA PRO A 150 -5.27 3.29 14.47
C PRO A 150 -6.16 2.22 13.83
N LEU A 151 -5.57 1.17 13.25
CA LEU A 151 -6.26 0.09 12.53
C LEU A 151 -7.44 -0.52 13.30
N ARG A 152 -7.33 -0.58 14.63
CA ARG A 152 -8.32 -1.19 15.54
C ARG A 152 -9.05 -0.17 16.42
N ALA A 153 -9.07 1.11 16.04
CA ALA A 153 -9.83 2.12 16.76
C ALA A 153 -11.35 1.90 16.60
N ALA A 154 -11.79 1.56 15.38
CA ALA A 154 -13.20 1.34 15.08
C ALA A 154 -13.72 0.01 15.65
N PRO A 155 -14.96 -0.02 16.16
CA PRO A 155 -15.56 -1.24 16.72
C PRO A 155 -15.99 -2.27 15.66
N GLY A 156 -16.09 -1.86 14.38
CA GLY A 156 -16.53 -2.71 13.28
C GLY A 156 -16.21 -2.14 11.91
N ALA A 157 -16.49 -2.93 10.87
CA ALA A 157 -16.32 -2.50 9.48
C ALA A 157 -17.41 -1.51 9.05
N PHE A 158 -17.03 -0.47 8.30
CA PHE A 158 -17.99 0.47 7.72
C PHE A 158 -18.43 0.06 6.32
N ALA A 159 -19.73 0.09 6.05
CA ALA A 159 -20.29 -0.24 4.74
C ALA A 159 -20.20 0.91 3.72
N ARG A 160 -19.94 2.15 4.17
CA ARG A 160 -19.90 3.35 3.32
C ARG A 160 -18.84 4.33 3.83
N ALA A 161 -18.17 5.01 2.90
CA ALA A 161 -17.22 6.09 3.23
C ALA A 161 -17.86 7.22 4.07
N TYR A 162 -19.17 7.49 3.87
CA TYR A 162 -19.90 8.46 4.68
C TYR A 162 -19.91 8.11 6.18
N ASP A 163 -20.11 6.84 6.52
CA ASP A 163 -20.19 6.40 7.91
C ASP A 163 -18.80 6.44 8.58
N LEU A 164 -17.76 5.99 7.87
CA LEU A 164 -16.38 6.14 8.35
C LEU A 164 -16.01 7.62 8.52
N ARG A 165 -16.43 8.50 7.62
CA ARG A 165 -16.13 9.94 7.75
C ARG A 165 -16.75 10.52 9.02
N ARG A 166 -18.00 10.18 9.35
CA ARG A 166 -18.62 10.59 10.63
C ARG A 166 -17.83 10.08 11.84
N TYR A 167 -17.33 8.86 11.76
CA TYR A 167 -16.51 8.27 12.82
C TYR A 167 -15.17 9.01 12.96
N LEU A 168 -14.44 9.22 11.86
CA LEU A 168 -13.19 9.99 11.84
C LEU A 168 -13.38 11.39 12.43
N GLN A 169 -14.44 12.10 12.03
CA GLN A 169 -14.71 13.46 12.51
C GLN A 169 -14.96 13.55 14.02
N ARG A 170 -15.40 12.44 14.64
CA ARG A 170 -15.62 12.35 16.09
C ARG A 170 -14.37 11.91 16.85
N GLU A 171 -13.61 10.96 16.29
CA GLU A 171 -12.60 10.20 17.04
C GLU A 171 -11.15 10.53 16.65
N LEU A 172 -10.92 11.19 15.51
CA LEU A 172 -9.56 11.30 14.96
C LEU A 172 -8.68 12.30 15.71
N ALA A 173 -9.25 13.36 16.29
CA ALA A 173 -8.47 14.46 16.88
C ALA A 173 -7.48 14.00 17.99
N PRO A 174 -7.86 13.15 18.97
CA PRO A 174 -6.90 12.60 19.94
C PRO A 174 -5.77 11.78 19.30
N HIS A 175 -6.02 11.12 18.18
CA HIS A 175 -5.00 10.33 17.47
C HIS A 175 -4.03 11.21 16.69
N LEU A 176 -4.48 12.36 16.15
CA LEU A 176 -3.59 13.35 15.51
C LEU A 176 -2.61 13.95 16.53
N ALA A 177 -3.04 14.17 17.77
CA ALA A 177 -2.18 14.64 18.86
C ALA A 177 -1.10 13.60 19.26
N ARG A 178 -1.25 12.34 18.84
CA ARG A 178 -0.34 11.23 19.11
C ARG A 178 0.38 10.75 17.83
N ALA A 179 0.73 11.69 16.95
CA ALA A 179 1.51 11.44 15.75
C ALA A 179 2.88 10.77 16.07
N PRO A 180 3.45 10.00 15.13
CA PRO A 180 4.79 9.46 15.30
C PRO A 180 5.83 10.58 15.20
N LEU A 181 7.00 10.37 15.80
CA LEU A 181 8.13 11.27 15.61
C LEU A 181 8.52 11.34 14.12
N ALA A 182 8.89 12.54 13.67
CA ALA A 182 9.40 12.74 12.30
C ALA A 182 10.70 11.95 12.08
N GLU A 183 11.61 11.97 13.05
CA GLU A 183 12.87 11.21 13.07
C GLU A 183 12.99 10.38 14.37
N PRO A 184 12.41 9.17 14.42
CA PRO A 184 12.53 8.29 15.58
C PRO A 184 13.97 7.94 15.96
N LEU A 185 14.88 7.81 14.98
CA LEU A 185 16.28 7.42 15.21
C LEU A 185 17.07 8.48 15.99
N ASP A 186 16.67 9.76 15.91
CA ASP A 186 17.32 10.83 16.67
C ASP A 186 17.17 10.63 18.19
N GLN A 187 16.17 9.87 18.62
CA GLN A 187 15.92 9.54 20.02
C GLN A 187 16.70 8.32 20.51
N LEU A 188 17.48 7.63 19.66
CA LEU A 188 18.23 6.45 20.07
C LEU A 188 19.45 6.83 20.91
N ARG A 189 19.39 6.45 22.20
CA ARG A 189 20.44 6.69 23.21
C ARG A 189 21.35 5.48 23.39
N ALA A 190 20.81 4.27 23.24
CA ALA A 190 21.56 3.02 23.36
C ALA A 190 22.47 2.81 22.13
N ARG A 191 23.52 3.63 22.02
CA ARG A 191 24.45 3.63 20.90
C ARG A 191 25.44 2.47 21.03
N GLY A 192 25.49 1.64 20.02
CA GLY A 192 26.33 0.45 19.91
C GLY A 192 25.98 -0.31 18.63
N GLN A 193 26.85 -1.19 18.15
CA GLN A 193 26.54 -1.98 16.96
C GLN A 193 25.88 -3.29 17.37
N ALA A 194 24.65 -3.51 16.90
CA ALA A 194 24.03 -4.82 16.99
C ALA A 194 24.78 -5.78 16.06
N GLU A 195 25.57 -6.67 16.65
CA GLU A 195 26.32 -7.66 15.91
C GLU A 195 25.52 -8.95 15.75
N LEU A 196 25.37 -9.39 14.51
CA LEU A 196 24.81 -10.69 14.19
C LEU A 196 25.85 -11.79 14.35
N ALA A 197 25.45 -12.96 14.86
CA ALA A 197 26.33 -14.11 14.96
C ALA A 197 26.89 -14.49 13.57
N PRO A 198 28.21 -14.72 13.43
CA PRO A 198 28.81 -15.05 12.13
C PRO A 198 28.19 -16.28 11.43
N ALA A 199 27.70 -17.24 12.23
CA ALA A 199 26.98 -18.40 11.71
C ALA A 199 25.65 -18.02 11.03
N VAL A 200 24.93 -17.02 11.54
CA VAL A 200 23.67 -16.51 10.96
C VAL A 200 23.97 -15.75 9.67
N LEU A 201 24.96 -14.86 9.70
CA LEU A 201 25.39 -14.11 8.51
C LEU A 201 25.77 -15.05 7.36
N ARG A 202 26.61 -16.06 7.62
CA ARG A 202 27.04 -17.03 6.61
C ARG A 202 25.90 -17.93 6.12
N ARG A 203 25.05 -18.40 7.03
CA ARG A 203 23.97 -19.35 6.69
C ARG A 203 22.91 -18.73 5.77
N PHE A 204 22.61 -17.45 5.97
CA PHE A 204 21.52 -16.77 5.27
C PHE A 204 22.00 -15.70 4.29
N GLU A 205 23.31 -15.51 4.15
CA GLU A 205 23.91 -14.52 3.25
C GLU A 205 23.34 -13.10 3.49
N LEU A 206 23.21 -12.75 4.77
CA LEU A 206 22.65 -11.46 5.18
C LEU A 206 23.56 -10.33 4.74
N ARG A 207 22.97 -9.32 4.09
CA ARG A 207 23.71 -8.15 3.61
C ARG A 207 23.66 -7.03 4.62
N GLY A 208 24.81 -6.41 4.86
CA GLY A 208 24.90 -5.17 5.63
C GLY A 208 24.52 -3.94 4.80
N ALA A 209 24.32 -2.81 5.47
CA ALA A 209 23.98 -1.53 4.82
C ALA A 209 24.94 -1.16 3.67
N ARG A 210 26.26 -1.27 3.91
CA ARG A 210 27.30 -0.96 2.91
C ARG A 210 27.22 -1.87 1.69
N GLU A 211 27.04 -3.17 1.91
CA GLU A 211 27.01 -4.16 0.85
C GLU A 211 25.78 -4.02 -0.05
N LEU A 212 24.65 -3.58 0.51
CA LEU A 212 23.46 -3.26 -0.27
C LEU A 212 23.62 -1.94 -1.06
N ALA A 213 24.24 -0.93 -0.45
CA ALA A 213 24.52 0.34 -1.12
C ALA A 213 25.49 0.16 -2.31
N ASP A 214 26.49 -0.72 -2.17
CA ASP A 214 27.49 -0.99 -3.20
C ASP A 214 26.99 -1.98 -4.29
N ALA A 215 25.89 -2.71 -4.03
CA ALA A 215 25.36 -3.70 -4.97
C ALA A 215 24.77 -3.04 -6.22
N ARG A 216 25.43 -3.24 -7.37
CA ARG A 216 24.91 -2.87 -8.70
C ARG A 216 23.84 -3.88 -9.15
N GLY A 217 22.62 -3.40 -9.44
CA GLY A 217 21.50 -4.22 -9.91
C GLY A 217 20.76 -4.98 -8.80
N ALA A 218 19.64 -5.62 -9.14
CA ALA A 218 18.94 -6.51 -8.22
C ALA A 218 19.66 -7.88 -8.17
N PRO A 219 19.77 -8.53 -7.00
CA PRO A 219 20.35 -9.87 -6.93
C PRO A 219 19.51 -10.85 -7.77
N ALA A 220 20.16 -11.88 -8.30
CA ALA A 220 19.47 -12.97 -8.99
C ALA A 220 18.57 -13.71 -7.97
N VAL A 221 17.29 -13.78 -8.27
CA VAL A 221 16.28 -14.46 -7.45
C VAL A 221 15.63 -15.55 -8.29
N GLU A 222 15.77 -16.79 -7.86
CA GLU A 222 15.20 -17.96 -8.52
C GLU A 222 13.67 -17.96 -8.42
N GLY A 223 12.99 -18.21 -9.54
CA GLY A 223 11.52 -18.28 -9.61
C GLY A 223 10.82 -16.92 -9.67
N LEU A 224 11.59 -15.82 -9.81
CA LEU A 224 11.03 -14.48 -10.00
C LEU A 224 10.42 -14.35 -11.41
N ASP A 225 9.21 -13.78 -11.53
CA ASP A 225 8.63 -13.47 -12.84
C ASP A 225 9.42 -12.30 -13.49
N LEU A 226 10.26 -12.64 -14.46
CA LEU A 226 11.04 -11.69 -15.25
C LEU A 226 10.23 -11.11 -16.43
N GLY A 227 9.06 -11.68 -16.75
CA GLY A 227 8.16 -11.16 -17.77
C GLY A 227 7.44 -9.88 -17.34
N VAL A 228 7.41 -9.59 -16.04
CA VAL A 228 6.96 -8.30 -15.50
C VAL A 228 8.18 -7.45 -15.16
N ALA A 229 8.64 -6.71 -16.17
CA ALA A 229 9.85 -5.89 -16.09
C ALA A 229 9.74 -4.75 -15.06
N ALA A 230 10.90 -4.40 -14.50
CA ALA A 230 11.08 -3.20 -13.70
C ALA A 230 10.71 -1.94 -14.49
N VAL A 231 10.22 -0.94 -13.78
CA VAL A 231 9.80 0.33 -14.36
C VAL A 231 10.84 1.40 -14.02
N ALA A 232 10.93 2.44 -14.84
CA ALA A 232 11.91 3.52 -14.64
C ALA A 232 11.68 4.32 -13.34
N ARG A 233 10.48 4.27 -12.76
CA ARG A 233 10.16 4.93 -11.49
C ARG A 233 10.93 4.26 -10.35
N PRO A 234 11.86 4.97 -9.67
CA PRO A 234 12.61 4.39 -8.56
C PRO A 234 11.72 4.23 -7.33
N GLY A 235 12.08 3.25 -6.49
CA GLY A 235 11.50 3.11 -5.17
C GLY A 235 12.18 3.97 -4.11
N GLY A 236 11.72 3.82 -2.87
CA GLY A 236 12.36 4.32 -1.66
C GLY A 236 11.76 5.58 -1.03
N PRO A 237 11.95 5.76 0.30
CA PRO A 237 11.48 6.93 1.04
C PRO A 237 11.88 8.30 0.45
N SER A 238 13.13 8.45 0.01
CA SER A 238 13.66 9.69 -0.54
C SER A 238 12.95 10.11 -1.83
N GLU A 239 12.73 9.16 -2.75
CA GLU A 239 11.95 9.42 -3.95
C GLU A 239 10.47 9.68 -3.63
N GLY A 240 9.89 8.94 -2.70
CA GLY A 240 8.52 9.17 -2.24
C GLY A 240 8.32 10.58 -1.66
N ALA A 241 9.29 11.08 -0.89
CA ALA A 241 9.29 12.45 -0.37
C ALA A 241 9.41 13.48 -1.50
N ARG A 242 10.22 13.21 -2.53
CA ARG A 242 10.32 14.06 -3.73
C ARG A 242 8.98 14.15 -4.47
N VAL A 243 8.31 13.02 -4.67
CA VAL A 243 6.97 12.96 -5.31
C VAL A 243 5.92 13.70 -4.48
N LEU A 244 5.95 13.55 -3.15
CA LEU A 244 5.08 14.30 -2.23
C LEU A 244 5.28 15.81 -2.37
N ALA A 245 6.54 16.27 -2.33
CA ALA A 245 6.86 17.68 -2.46
C ALA A 245 6.40 18.26 -3.81
N ALA A 246 6.60 17.52 -4.91
CA ALA A 246 6.13 17.94 -6.23
C ALA A 246 4.60 18.02 -6.31
N PHE A 247 3.88 17.03 -5.75
CA PHE A 247 2.42 17.04 -5.69
C PHE A 247 1.90 18.27 -4.92
N LEU A 248 2.46 18.52 -3.73
CA LEU A 248 2.08 19.68 -2.94
C LEU A 248 2.40 20.97 -3.73
N ALA A 249 3.59 21.13 -4.27
CA ALA A 249 3.97 22.37 -4.96
C ALA A 249 3.15 22.68 -6.23
N ARG A 250 2.71 21.67 -6.99
CA ARG A 250 2.19 21.87 -8.36
C ARG A 250 0.74 21.45 -8.57
N ASN A 251 0.26 20.45 -7.82
CA ASN A 251 -0.95 19.72 -8.19
C ASN A 251 -2.10 19.80 -7.17
N LEU A 252 -1.82 20.03 -5.88
CA LEU A 252 -2.88 20.00 -4.85
C LEU A 252 -4.03 20.99 -5.15
N ASP A 253 -3.71 22.21 -5.58
CA ASP A 253 -4.71 23.28 -5.73
C ASP A 253 -5.74 22.89 -6.81
N ARG A 254 -5.25 22.20 -7.86
CA ARG A 254 -6.05 21.67 -8.96
C ARG A 254 -6.63 20.28 -8.68
N TYR A 255 -6.22 19.62 -7.60
CA TYR A 255 -6.59 18.22 -7.32
C TYR A 255 -8.10 18.02 -7.26
N HIS A 256 -8.81 18.91 -6.58
CA HIS A 256 -10.25 18.79 -6.36
C HIS A 256 -11.06 18.83 -7.67
N GLU A 257 -10.59 19.58 -8.67
CA GLU A 257 -11.23 19.70 -9.99
C GLU A 257 -10.72 18.66 -10.98
N GLU A 258 -9.42 18.39 -10.99
CA GLU A 258 -8.75 17.72 -12.10
C GLU A 258 -8.32 16.28 -11.82
N ARG A 259 -8.46 15.76 -10.59
CA ARG A 259 -8.06 14.36 -10.26
C ARG A 259 -8.76 13.27 -11.09
N SER A 260 -9.86 13.59 -11.76
CA SER A 260 -10.58 12.68 -12.66
C SER A 260 -10.27 12.93 -14.14
N HIS A 261 -9.55 14.00 -14.47
CA HIS A 261 -9.21 14.36 -15.84
C HIS A 261 -8.03 13.51 -16.33
N VAL A 262 -8.30 12.63 -17.30
CA VAL A 262 -7.33 11.64 -17.79
C VAL A 262 -6.10 12.28 -18.44
N ASP A 263 -6.30 13.37 -19.20
CA ASP A 263 -5.20 14.11 -19.88
C ASP A 263 -4.57 15.23 -19.06
N ALA A 264 -5.12 15.55 -17.88
CA ALA A 264 -4.58 16.56 -16.97
C ALA A 264 -4.52 16.00 -15.54
N PRO A 265 -3.75 14.93 -15.29
CA PRO A 265 -3.84 14.23 -14.02
C PRO A 265 -3.20 15.04 -12.89
N ALA A 266 -4.03 15.61 -12.02
CA ALA A 266 -3.57 16.27 -10.79
C ALA A 266 -3.29 15.29 -9.63
N ALA A 267 -3.36 13.98 -9.87
CA ALA A 267 -3.14 12.97 -8.84
C ALA A 267 -1.74 13.04 -8.21
N SER A 268 -1.59 12.55 -6.98
CA SER A 268 -0.33 12.67 -6.24
C SER A 268 0.78 11.73 -6.69
N GLY A 269 0.44 10.61 -7.35
CA GLY A 269 1.40 9.57 -7.68
C GLY A 269 1.96 8.80 -6.47
N LEU A 270 1.42 9.03 -5.26
CA LEU A 270 1.96 8.49 -4.00
C LEU A 270 1.61 7.03 -3.73
N SER A 271 0.66 6.44 -4.44
CA SER A 271 0.14 5.11 -4.09
C SER A 271 1.20 3.99 -4.03
N PRO A 272 2.22 3.92 -4.91
CA PRO A 272 3.30 2.93 -4.75
C PRO A 272 4.12 3.14 -3.48
N TYR A 273 4.44 4.40 -3.15
CA TYR A 273 5.25 4.73 -1.97
C TYR A 273 4.49 4.51 -0.67
N LEU A 274 3.18 4.78 -0.66
CA LEU A 274 2.29 4.46 0.45
C LEU A 274 2.12 2.94 0.62
N HIS A 275 2.02 2.19 -0.48
CA HIS A 275 1.87 0.72 -0.46
C HIS A 275 3.11 0.02 0.10
N TYR A 276 4.29 0.36 -0.42
CA TYR A 276 5.55 -0.19 0.08
C TYR A 276 5.98 0.42 1.41
N GLY A 277 5.23 1.41 1.93
CA GLY A 277 5.50 2.09 3.19
C GLY A 277 6.76 2.95 3.18
N HIS A 278 7.26 3.29 2.00
CA HIS A 278 8.35 4.25 1.77
C HIS A 278 7.97 5.65 2.28
N VAL A 279 6.69 6.01 2.19
CA VAL A 279 6.12 7.22 2.78
C VAL A 279 4.92 6.83 3.65
N GLY A 280 4.78 7.46 4.82
CA GLY A 280 3.65 7.23 5.73
C GLY A 280 2.50 8.20 5.56
N ALA A 281 1.27 7.80 5.94
CA ALA A 281 0.12 8.72 5.94
C ALA A 281 0.34 9.93 6.87
N HIS A 282 0.99 9.72 8.03
CA HIS A 282 1.39 10.80 8.94
C HIS A 282 2.41 11.76 8.33
N GLU A 283 3.34 11.26 7.52
CA GLU A 283 4.33 12.10 6.82
C GLU A 283 3.66 12.97 5.76
N VAL A 284 2.77 12.39 4.96
CA VAL A 284 1.97 13.13 3.98
C VAL A 284 1.10 14.17 4.67
N PHE A 285 0.42 13.80 5.76
CA PHE A 285 -0.42 14.73 6.53
C PHE A 285 0.41 15.86 7.14
N ALA A 286 1.57 15.58 7.72
CA ALA A 286 2.44 16.60 8.30
C ALA A 286 2.92 17.61 7.24
N ALA A 287 3.35 17.14 6.06
CA ALA A 287 3.77 18.01 4.97
C ALA A 287 2.60 18.85 4.41
N LEU A 288 1.41 18.26 4.30
CA LEU A 288 0.20 18.97 3.89
C LEU A 288 -0.21 20.02 4.93
N ALA A 289 -0.26 19.66 6.21
CA ALA A 289 -0.60 20.57 7.29
C ALA A 289 0.36 21.75 7.38
N ALA A 290 1.66 21.50 7.21
CA ALA A 290 2.67 22.57 7.14
C ALA A 290 2.41 23.52 5.96
N ARG A 291 2.10 22.99 4.78
CA ARG A 291 1.77 23.82 3.61
C ARG A 291 0.51 24.64 3.80
N GLU A 292 -0.52 24.06 4.38
CA GLU A 292 -1.80 24.73 4.64
C GLU A 292 -1.75 25.65 5.88
N SER A 293 -0.59 25.77 6.54
CA SER A 293 -0.45 26.49 7.82
C SER A 293 -1.47 26.04 8.87
N TRP A 294 -1.78 24.74 8.86
CA TRP A 294 -2.87 24.15 9.59
C TRP A 294 -2.48 23.78 11.03
N SER A 295 -3.44 23.88 11.94
CA SER A 295 -3.33 23.34 13.29
C SER A 295 -4.63 22.64 13.71
N PRO A 296 -4.61 21.76 14.74
CA PRO A 296 -5.82 21.09 15.22
C PRO A 296 -6.95 22.03 15.67
N ALA A 297 -6.66 23.29 15.97
CA ALA A 297 -7.66 24.31 16.30
C ALA A 297 -8.58 24.65 15.11
N ALA A 298 -8.17 24.35 13.88
CA ALA A 298 -9.00 24.56 12.68
C ALA A 298 -10.08 23.48 12.48
N LEU A 299 -10.08 22.42 13.30
CA LEU A 299 -11.07 21.35 13.17
C LEU A 299 -12.49 21.86 13.44
N GLY A 300 -13.40 21.58 12.52
CA GLY A 300 -14.80 21.95 12.62
C GLY A 300 -15.55 21.13 13.68
N ALA A 301 -16.51 21.76 14.36
CA ALA A 301 -17.35 21.09 15.37
C ALA A 301 -18.36 20.09 14.76
N SER A 302 -18.69 20.23 13.47
CA SER A 302 -19.68 19.38 12.82
C SER A 302 -19.10 18.03 12.44
N THR A 303 -19.70 16.95 12.94
CA THR A 303 -19.33 15.56 12.63
C THR A 303 -20.34 14.86 11.74
N ALA A 304 -21.02 15.64 10.88
CA ALA A 304 -22.12 15.18 10.03
C ALA A 304 -21.68 14.34 8.81
N GLY A 305 -20.39 14.05 8.66
CA GLY A 305 -19.85 13.25 7.56
C GLY A 305 -19.73 14.03 6.25
N LYS A 306 -19.67 15.37 6.31
CA LYS A 306 -19.38 16.23 5.16
C LYS A 306 -17.94 16.02 4.71
N LYS A 307 -17.71 16.02 3.39
CA LYS A 307 -16.37 15.89 2.80
C LYS A 307 -15.49 17.11 3.09
N GLU A 308 -16.14 18.26 3.27
CA GLU A 308 -15.48 19.54 3.41
C GLU A 308 -15.90 20.27 4.69
N GLY A 309 -15.03 21.15 5.17
CA GLY A 309 -15.22 22.06 6.29
C GLY A 309 -14.87 21.48 7.66
N TRP A 310 -14.57 20.17 7.77
CA TRP A 310 -14.14 19.60 9.05
C TRP A 310 -12.65 19.77 9.29
N TRP A 311 -11.81 19.68 8.25
CA TRP A 311 -10.39 19.91 8.42
C TRP A 311 -10.10 21.41 8.52
N GLY A 312 -10.86 22.24 7.82
CA GLY A 312 -10.61 23.69 7.76
C GLY A 312 -9.39 24.02 6.90
N MET A 313 -9.14 23.22 5.87
CA MET A 313 -8.08 23.43 4.86
C MET A 313 -8.69 23.84 3.51
N SER A 314 -7.85 24.09 2.50
CA SER A 314 -8.31 24.34 1.13
C SER A 314 -9.12 23.18 0.53
N ALA A 315 -9.92 23.46 -0.49
CA ALA A 315 -10.70 22.43 -1.20
C ALA A 315 -9.80 21.33 -1.81
N GLY A 316 -8.62 21.70 -2.31
CA GLY A 316 -7.60 20.76 -2.78
C GLY A 316 -7.14 19.80 -1.67
N ALA A 317 -6.80 20.35 -0.50
CA ALA A 317 -6.39 19.59 0.68
C ALA A 317 -7.49 18.66 1.20
N GLU A 318 -8.71 19.16 1.39
CA GLU A 318 -9.80 18.34 1.94
C GLU A 318 -10.26 17.25 0.96
N SER A 319 -10.28 17.54 -0.34
CA SER A 319 -10.53 16.53 -1.38
C SER A 319 -9.45 15.46 -1.39
N PHE A 320 -8.18 15.82 -1.20
CA PHE A 320 -7.07 14.87 -1.08
C PHE A 320 -7.15 14.06 0.22
N LEU A 321 -7.51 14.67 1.35
CA LEU A 321 -7.67 13.98 2.63
C LEU A 321 -8.86 13.02 2.64
N ASP A 322 -9.94 13.29 1.90
CA ASP A 322 -11.02 12.31 1.73
C ASP A 322 -10.50 11.02 1.06
N GLU A 323 -9.52 11.13 0.16
CA GLU A 323 -8.91 9.96 -0.49
C GLU A 323 -7.83 9.30 0.39
N LEU A 324 -6.91 10.09 0.96
CA LEU A 324 -5.79 9.61 1.78
C LEU A 324 -6.23 9.04 3.13
N VAL A 325 -7.28 9.60 3.73
CA VAL A 325 -7.76 9.23 5.06
C VAL A 325 -9.06 8.45 4.95
N THR A 326 -10.14 9.02 4.39
CA THR A 326 -11.43 8.31 4.36
C THR A 326 -11.40 7.05 3.50
N TRP A 327 -11.11 7.17 2.20
CA TRP A 327 -11.19 6.02 1.29
C TRP A 327 -10.11 4.99 1.54
N ARG A 328 -8.89 5.46 1.80
CA ARG A 328 -7.78 4.57 2.10
C ARG A 328 -8.03 3.80 3.40
N GLU A 329 -8.37 4.48 4.49
CA GLU A 329 -8.56 3.81 5.78
C GLU A 329 -9.84 2.96 5.82
N LEU A 330 -10.82 3.22 4.94
CA LEU A 330 -11.96 2.32 4.75
C LEU A 330 -11.52 0.91 4.30
N GLY A 331 -10.53 0.83 3.40
CA GLY A 331 -9.95 -0.45 3.00
C GLY A 331 -9.25 -1.14 4.16
N PHE A 332 -8.44 -0.42 4.93
CA PHE A 332 -7.76 -0.97 6.09
C PHE A 332 -8.73 -1.45 7.18
N ASN A 333 -9.75 -0.65 7.50
CA ASN A 333 -10.81 -1.00 8.45
C ASN A 333 -11.51 -2.30 8.03
N ALA A 334 -11.87 -2.46 6.76
CA ALA A 334 -12.49 -3.70 6.28
C ALA A 334 -11.59 -4.93 6.48
N PHE A 335 -10.30 -4.85 6.16
CA PHE A 335 -9.38 -5.99 6.33
C PHE A 335 -9.10 -6.36 7.78
N VAL A 336 -9.17 -5.39 8.71
CA VAL A 336 -9.01 -5.66 10.14
C VAL A 336 -10.18 -6.48 10.69
N HIS A 337 -11.42 -6.19 10.25
CA HIS A 337 -12.62 -6.88 10.73
C HIS A 337 -13.01 -8.09 9.88
N HIS A 338 -12.66 -8.08 8.59
CA HIS A 338 -12.96 -9.11 7.60
C HIS A 338 -11.68 -9.43 6.80
N PRO A 339 -10.79 -10.31 7.31
CA PRO A 339 -9.53 -10.65 6.66
C PRO A 339 -9.66 -11.29 5.27
N ASP A 340 -10.87 -11.77 4.93
CA ASP A 340 -11.27 -12.33 3.65
C ASP A 340 -11.87 -11.28 2.68
N SER A 341 -11.69 -9.99 2.97
CA SER A 341 -12.10 -8.86 2.13
C SER A 341 -11.51 -8.90 0.71
N ASP A 342 -10.53 -9.76 0.45
CA ASP A 342 -9.91 -10.04 -0.84
C ASP A 342 -10.65 -11.11 -1.68
N ARG A 343 -11.79 -11.64 -1.20
CA ARG A 343 -12.58 -12.67 -1.88
C ARG A 343 -13.88 -12.14 -2.47
N TYR A 344 -14.37 -12.74 -3.55
CA TYR A 344 -15.65 -12.41 -4.17
C TYR A 344 -16.83 -12.56 -3.19
N GLU A 345 -16.80 -13.58 -2.33
CA GLU A 345 -17.86 -13.86 -1.34
C GLU A 345 -18.01 -12.77 -0.28
N SER A 346 -16.99 -11.96 -0.06
CA SER A 346 -17.04 -10.87 0.93
C SER A 346 -17.84 -9.66 0.43
N LEU A 347 -18.35 -9.67 -0.81
CA LEU A 347 -19.18 -8.59 -1.35
C LEU A 347 -20.51 -8.44 -0.59
N PRO A 348 -21.11 -7.24 -0.57
CA PRO A 348 -22.42 -7.04 0.06
C PRO A 348 -23.49 -7.99 -0.49
N ALA A 349 -24.39 -8.48 0.37
CA ALA A 349 -25.42 -9.44 -0.01
C ALA A 349 -26.29 -8.96 -1.20
N TRP A 350 -26.63 -7.67 -1.25
CA TRP A 350 -27.40 -7.11 -2.38
C TRP A 350 -26.64 -7.18 -3.71
N ALA A 351 -25.31 -7.01 -3.66
CA ALA A 351 -24.45 -7.04 -4.83
C ALA A 351 -24.30 -8.48 -5.34
N LEU A 352 -24.06 -9.44 -4.43
CA LEU A 352 -24.05 -10.87 -4.77
C LEU A 352 -25.39 -11.29 -5.41
N ALA A 353 -26.52 -10.93 -4.79
CA ALA A 353 -27.83 -11.30 -5.30
C ALA A 353 -28.11 -10.79 -6.72
N THR A 354 -27.76 -9.54 -7.03
CA THR A 354 -27.95 -9.00 -8.39
C THR A 354 -26.96 -9.61 -9.39
N LEU A 355 -25.70 -9.79 -9.01
CA LEU A 355 -24.68 -10.38 -9.89
C LEU A 355 -25.01 -11.83 -10.25
N GLU A 356 -25.50 -12.62 -9.29
CA GLU A 356 -25.90 -14.02 -9.51
C GLU A 356 -27.20 -14.12 -10.34
N ARG A 357 -28.17 -13.23 -10.11
CA ARG A 357 -29.39 -13.15 -10.93
C ARG A 357 -29.05 -12.94 -12.42
N HIS A 358 -28.03 -12.13 -12.71
CA HIS A 358 -27.61 -11.78 -14.07
C HIS A 358 -26.42 -12.62 -14.58
N ALA A 359 -25.99 -13.66 -13.83
CA ALA A 359 -24.82 -14.45 -14.20
C ALA A 359 -25.00 -15.25 -15.50
N ARG A 360 -26.25 -15.49 -15.93
CA ARG A 360 -26.60 -16.20 -17.17
C ARG A 360 -26.97 -15.29 -18.33
N ASP A 361 -26.93 -13.98 -18.14
CA ASP A 361 -27.21 -13.03 -19.23
C ASP A 361 -26.21 -13.24 -20.37
N ARG A 362 -26.66 -13.02 -21.61
CA ARG A 362 -25.80 -13.11 -22.79
C ARG A 362 -24.81 -11.94 -22.78
N ARG A 363 -23.52 -12.25 -22.91
CA ARG A 363 -22.44 -11.25 -23.01
C ARG A 363 -22.18 -10.94 -24.48
N PRO A 364 -22.14 -9.66 -24.88
CA PRO A 364 -21.77 -9.28 -26.25
C PRO A 364 -20.34 -9.72 -26.61
N HIS A 365 -19.42 -9.65 -25.64
CA HIS A 365 -18.04 -10.07 -25.77
C HIS A 365 -17.64 -10.89 -24.54
N VAL A 366 -16.80 -11.91 -24.73
CA VAL A 366 -16.19 -12.67 -23.65
C VAL A 366 -14.72 -12.82 -23.96
N TYR A 367 -13.86 -12.34 -23.07
CA TYR A 367 -12.41 -12.43 -23.23
C TYR A 367 -11.80 -13.39 -22.22
N THR A 368 -10.77 -14.09 -22.67
CA THR A 368 -9.88 -14.86 -21.80
C THR A 368 -8.99 -13.93 -20.98
N HIS A 369 -8.45 -14.45 -19.87
CA HIS A 369 -7.43 -13.73 -19.10
C HIS A 369 -6.26 -13.25 -19.97
N ALA A 370 -5.78 -14.09 -20.90
CA ALA A 370 -4.64 -13.75 -21.76
C ALA A 370 -4.95 -12.66 -22.80
N GLU A 371 -6.20 -12.54 -23.27
CA GLU A 371 -6.62 -11.43 -24.15
C GLU A 371 -6.74 -10.12 -23.36
N LEU A 372 -7.31 -10.18 -22.16
CA LEU A 372 -7.38 -9.03 -21.25
C LEU A 372 -5.96 -8.57 -20.86
N GLU A 373 -5.08 -9.48 -20.45
CA GLU A 373 -3.71 -9.18 -20.05
C GLU A 373 -2.92 -8.48 -21.17
N ARG A 374 -3.07 -8.95 -22.41
CA ARG A 374 -2.42 -8.41 -23.61
C ARG A 374 -3.13 -7.19 -24.22
N ALA A 375 -4.12 -6.61 -23.53
CA ALA A 375 -4.88 -5.47 -24.03
C ALA A 375 -5.47 -5.71 -25.44
N SER A 376 -5.99 -6.92 -25.68
CA SER A 376 -6.49 -7.38 -26.97
C SER A 376 -8.02 -7.43 -26.99
N THR A 377 -8.65 -6.31 -26.66
CA THR A 377 -10.12 -6.17 -26.70
C THR A 377 -10.56 -5.23 -27.83
N HIS A 378 -11.85 -5.23 -28.15
CA HIS A 378 -12.45 -4.28 -29.07
C HIS A 378 -12.42 -2.82 -28.57
N ASP A 379 -12.17 -2.58 -27.28
CA ASP A 379 -12.29 -1.27 -26.64
C ASP A 379 -10.91 -0.64 -26.45
N GLU A 380 -10.57 0.31 -27.31
CA GLU A 380 -9.23 0.87 -27.32
C GLU A 380 -8.91 1.74 -26.10
N LEU A 381 -9.90 2.39 -25.49
CA LEU A 381 -9.66 3.13 -24.24
C LEU A 381 -9.32 2.16 -23.10
N TRP A 382 -10.01 1.01 -23.05
CA TRP A 382 -9.68 -0.04 -22.09
C TRP A 382 -8.29 -0.64 -22.35
N ASN A 383 -7.96 -0.88 -23.62
CA ASN A 383 -6.64 -1.41 -24.00
C ASN A 383 -5.51 -0.44 -23.60
N CYS A 384 -5.68 0.87 -23.80
CA CYS A 384 -4.75 1.89 -23.34
C CYS A 384 -4.56 1.85 -21.81
N ALA A 385 -5.65 1.71 -21.04
CA ALA A 385 -5.57 1.58 -19.59
C ALA A 385 -4.80 0.33 -19.15
N GLN A 386 -5.09 -0.81 -19.78
CA GLN A 386 -4.34 -2.04 -19.53
C GLN A 386 -2.85 -1.90 -19.89
N ARG A 387 -2.52 -1.26 -21.01
CA ARG A 387 -1.12 -1.01 -21.39
C ARG A 387 -0.42 -0.03 -20.45
N GLU A 388 -1.12 0.99 -19.93
CA GLU A 388 -0.57 1.86 -18.87
C GLU A 388 -0.16 1.03 -17.64
N LEU A 389 -1.05 0.14 -17.19
CA LEU A 389 -0.78 -0.76 -16.05
C LEU A 389 0.41 -1.68 -16.33
N VAL A 390 0.41 -2.34 -17.49
CA VAL A 390 1.47 -3.27 -17.87
C VAL A 390 2.81 -2.56 -18.04
N ARG A 391 2.86 -1.36 -18.63
CA ARG A 391 4.13 -0.65 -18.90
C ARG A 391 4.67 0.11 -17.69
N SER A 392 3.81 0.80 -16.95
CA SER A 392 4.23 1.74 -15.88
C SER A 392 4.05 1.20 -14.47
N GLY A 393 3.29 0.12 -14.30
CA GLY A 393 2.91 -0.39 -12.98
C GLY A 393 1.92 0.51 -12.22
N GLY A 394 1.28 1.45 -12.91
CA GLY A 394 0.18 2.25 -12.40
C GLY A 394 -0.92 2.39 -13.45
N MET A 395 -2.10 2.78 -13.00
CA MET A 395 -3.22 3.14 -13.89
C MET A 395 -3.95 4.34 -13.30
N HIS A 396 -4.34 5.29 -14.16
CA HIS A 396 -5.16 6.43 -13.75
C HIS A 396 -6.43 5.98 -13.00
N ASN A 397 -6.71 6.60 -11.85
CA ASN A 397 -7.74 6.11 -10.92
C ASN A 397 -9.15 6.02 -11.55
N TYR A 398 -9.55 7.03 -12.33
CA TYR A 398 -10.85 6.99 -13.02
C TYR A 398 -10.91 5.82 -14.03
N LEU A 399 -9.80 5.51 -14.68
CA LEU A 399 -9.72 4.41 -15.63
C LEU A 399 -9.65 3.05 -14.93
N ARG A 400 -9.14 2.94 -13.70
CA ARG A 400 -9.26 1.71 -12.90
C ARG A 400 -10.72 1.31 -12.67
N MET A 401 -11.60 2.27 -12.41
CA MET A 401 -13.04 2.01 -12.27
C MET A 401 -13.65 1.52 -13.59
N LEU A 402 -13.38 2.21 -14.70
CA LEU A 402 -13.84 1.78 -16.02
C LEU A 402 -13.31 0.38 -16.36
N TRP A 403 -12.02 0.16 -16.17
CA TRP A 403 -11.30 -1.08 -16.42
C TRP A 403 -11.95 -2.25 -15.67
N GLY A 404 -12.23 -2.08 -14.38
CA GLY A 404 -12.91 -3.08 -13.56
C GLY A 404 -14.35 -3.38 -14.02
N LYS A 405 -15.14 -2.34 -14.33
CA LYS A 405 -16.52 -2.53 -14.84
C LYS A 405 -16.54 -3.27 -16.17
N LYS A 406 -15.58 -3.00 -17.06
CA LYS A 406 -15.48 -3.67 -18.35
C LYS A 406 -15.10 -5.14 -18.24
N VAL A 407 -14.19 -5.51 -17.34
CA VAL A 407 -13.89 -6.94 -17.10
C VAL A 407 -15.11 -7.67 -16.55
N LEU A 408 -15.92 -7.05 -15.68
CA LEU A 408 -17.22 -7.61 -15.26
C LEU A 408 -18.16 -7.81 -16.46
N GLU A 409 -18.25 -6.84 -17.38
CA GLU A 409 -19.08 -6.93 -18.58
C GLU A 409 -18.65 -8.06 -19.53
N TRP A 410 -17.34 -8.34 -19.60
CA TRP A 410 -16.75 -9.25 -20.60
C TRP A 410 -16.28 -10.60 -20.04
N SER A 411 -16.72 -10.97 -18.84
CA SER A 411 -16.43 -12.29 -18.26
C SER A 411 -17.67 -13.18 -18.24
N ARG A 412 -17.48 -14.50 -18.26
CA ARG A 412 -18.60 -15.47 -18.25
C ARG A 412 -19.32 -15.48 -16.91
N HIS A 413 -18.63 -15.10 -15.84
CA HIS A 413 -19.16 -15.05 -14.49
C HIS A 413 -18.56 -13.87 -13.70
N PRO A 414 -19.32 -13.19 -12.82
CA PRO A 414 -18.78 -12.12 -11.97
C PRO A 414 -17.60 -12.59 -11.08
N ARG A 415 -17.64 -13.83 -10.61
CA ARG A 415 -16.52 -14.47 -9.89
C ARG A 415 -15.24 -14.57 -10.72
N GLU A 416 -15.36 -14.92 -12.00
CA GLU A 416 -14.22 -14.98 -12.94
C GLU A 416 -13.67 -13.58 -13.20
N ALA A 417 -14.54 -12.59 -13.37
CA ALA A 417 -14.14 -11.19 -13.51
C ALA A 417 -13.35 -10.72 -12.29
N PHE A 418 -13.84 -11.00 -11.07
CA PHE A 418 -13.17 -10.61 -9.83
C PHE A 418 -11.78 -11.24 -9.74
N ALA A 419 -11.66 -12.54 -10.01
CA ALA A 419 -10.38 -13.25 -10.00
C ALA A 419 -9.39 -12.69 -11.04
N THR A 420 -9.86 -12.39 -12.26
CA THR A 420 -9.03 -11.77 -13.31
C THR A 420 -8.54 -10.38 -12.90
N LEU A 421 -9.40 -9.55 -12.30
CA LEU A 421 -9.01 -8.22 -11.83
C LEU A 421 -7.99 -8.28 -10.71
N VAL A 422 -8.17 -9.19 -9.75
CA VAL A 422 -7.19 -9.42 -8.67
C VAL A 422 -5.84 -9.85 -9.26
N GLU A 423 -5.84 -10.77 -10.23
CA GLU A 423 -4.61 -11.25 -10.85
C GLU A 423 -3.86 -10.14 -11.58
N LEU A 424 -4.54 -9.44 -12.50
CA LEU A 424 -3.92 -8.38 -13.29
C LEU A 424 -3.43 -7.22 -12.40
N ASN A 425 -4.24 -6.81 -11.42
CA ASN A 425 -3.85 -5.74 -10.50
C ASN A 425 -2.62 -6.14 -9.67
N ASN A 426 -2.63 -7.33 -9.06
CA ASN A 426 -1.55 -7.73 -8.16
C ASN A 426 -0.25 -8.10 -8.89
N LYS A 427 -0.35 -8.54 -10.14
CA LYS A 427 0.80 -8.86 -11.00
C LYS A 427 1.52 -7.61 -11.49
N TYR A 428 0.78 -6.55 -11.85
CA TYR A 428 1.35 -5.39 -12.53
C TYR A 428 1.40 -4.11 -11.70
N ALA A 429 0.40 -3.85 -10.84
CA ALA A 429 0.29 -2.58 -10.12
C ALA A 429 1.30 -2.52 -8.97
N LEU A 430 2.17 -1.51 -8.97
CA LEU A 430 3.08 -1.24 -7.84
C LEU A 430 2.33 -0.95 -6.54
N ASP A 431 1.06 -0.57 -6.60
CA ASP A 431 0.18 -0.38 -5.44
C ASP A 431 -0.85 -1.52 -5.26
N GLY A 432 -0.60 -2.69 -5.89
CA GLY A 432 -1.44 -3.89 -5.76
C GLY A 432 -1.16 -4.70 -4.49
N ARG A 433 -1.98 -5.73 -4.22
CA ARG A 433 -1.95 -6.58 -3.00
C ARG A 433 -2.17 -5.79 -1.71
N ASP A 434 -2.89 -4.70 -1.85
CA ASP A 434 -3.12 -3.69 -0.84
C ASP A 434 -4.62 -3.64 -0.48
N PRO A 435 -5.00 -3.35 0.78
CA PRO A 435 -6.41 -3.21 1.15
C PRO A 435 -7.17 -2.25 0.24
N ASN A 436 -6.50 -1.21 -0.26
CA ASN A 436 -7.06 -0.22 -1.17
C ASN A 436 -7.32 -0.79 -2.57
N SER A 437 -6.37 -1.56 -3.10
CA SER A 437 -6.52 -2.17 -4.42
C SER A 437 -7.64 -3.22 -4.45
N TYR A 438 -7.76 -4.05 -3.41
CA TYR A 438 -8.89 -4.97 -3.25
C TYR A 438 -10.22 -4.23 -3.07
N SER A 439 -10.21 -3.13 -2.31
CA SER A 439 -11.40 -2.28 -2.14
C SER A 439 -11.85 -1.63 -3.45
N GLY A 440 -10.92 -1.15 -4.27
CA GLY A 440 -11.21 -0.60 -5.60
C GLY A 440 -11.78 -1.65 -6.57
N ILE A 441 -11.23 -2.88 -6.55
CA ILE A 441 -11.79 -4.01 -7.30
C ILE A 441 -13.20 -4.32 -6.79
N ALA A 442 -13.39 -4.52 -5.48
CA ALA A 442 -14.69 -4.83 -4.89
C ALA A 442 -15.74 -3.73 -5.12
N TRP A 443 -15.33 -2.46 -5.21
CA TRP A 443 -16.21 -1.36 -5.60
C TRP A 443 -16.76 -1.52 -7.03
N CYS A 444 -15.96 -2.11 -7.93
CA CYS A 444 -16.43 -2.47 -9.27
C CYS A 444 -17.56 -3.51 -9.24
N PHE A 445 -17.75 -4.21 -8.12
CA PHE A 445 -18.83 -5.17 -7.89
C PHE A 445 -19.84 -4.70 -6.84
N GLY A 446 -19.82 -3.43 -6.42
CA GLY A 446 -20.84 -2.82 -5.56
C GLY A 446 -20.45 -2.60 -4.10
N ARG A 447 -19.25 -2.99 -3.65
CA ARG A 447 -18.80 -2.63 -2.29
C ARG A 447 -18.67 -1.10 -2.16
N TYR A 448 -19.12 -0.56 -1.02
CA TYR A 448 -19.13 0.88 -0.70
C TYR A 448 -19.94 1.77 -1.65
N ASP A 449 -20.73 1.17 -2.54
CA ASP A 449 -21.67 1.87 -3.42
C ASP A 449 -23.11 1.48 -3.04
N ARG A 450 -24.07 2.08 -3.74
CA ARG A 450 -25.49 1.76 -3.64
C ARG A 450 -25.99 1.06 -4.91
N PRO A 451 -27.17 0.43 -4.89
CA PRO A 451 -27.86 0.01 -6.10
C PRO A 451 -28.15 1.18 -7.06
N TRP A 452 -28.00 0.93 -8.36
CA TRP A 452 -28.26 1.90 -9.43
C TRP A 452 -29.42 1.44 -10.30
N ALA A 453 -30.33 2.38 -10.60
CA ALA A 453 -31.41 2.19 -11.57
C ALA A 453 -31.06 2.89 -12.91
N PRO A 454 -31.61 2.42 -14.05
CA PRO A 454 -32.38 1.19 -14.20
C PRO A 454 -31.50 -0.06 -14.06
N GLU A 455 -32.12 -1.19 -13.74
CA GLU A 455 -31.49 -2.50 -13.80
C GLU A 455 -31.10 -2.83 -15.25
N ARG A 456 -29.91 -3.40 -15.46
CA ARG A 456 -29.34 -3.66 -16.78
C ARG A 456 -28.94 -5.13 -16.92
N PRO A 457 -28.98 -5.70 -18.13
CA PRO A 457 -28.34 -6.99 -18.38
C PRO A 457 -26.87 -6.98 -17.92
N ILE A 458 -26.41 -8.13 -17.43
CA ILE A 458 -25.06 -8.42 -16.89
C ILE A 458 -24.79 -7.71 -15.55
N PHE A 459 -25.00 -6.40 -15.49
CA PHE A 459 -24.69 -5.60 -14.30
C PHE A 459 -25.77 -5.66 -13.22
N GLY A 460 -27.01 -5.98 -13.59
CA GLY A 460 -28.16 -5.79 -12.72
C GLY A 460 -28.22 -4.34 -12.22
N VAL A 461 -28.13 -4.17 -10.90
CA VAL A 461 -28.11 -2.84 -10.25
C VAL A 461 -26.72 -2.36 -9.83
N ILE A 462 -25.64 -2.99 -10.33
CA ILE A 462 -24.28 -2.47 -10.19
C ILE A 462 -24.11 -1.21 -11.05
N ARG A 463 -23.40 -0.20 -10.53
CA ARG A 463 -23.09 1.01 -11.28
C ARG A 463 -22.43 0.67 -12.62
N TYR A 464 -23.04 1.11 -13.71
CA TYR A 464 -22.54 0.96 -15.07
C TYR A 464 -21.54 2.07 -15.45
N MET A 465 -20.52 1.71 -16.23
CA MET A 465 -19.58 2.63 -16.87
C MET A 465 -19.29 2.17 -18.30
N SER A 466 -19.07 3.12 -19.21
CA SER A 466 -18.75 2.82 -20.61
C SER A 466 -17.69 3.77 -21.14
N SER A 467 -16.80 3.25 -21.97
CA SER A 467 -15.71 4.02 -22.58
C SER A 467 -16.22 5.19 -23.43
N ALA A 468 -17.32 5.02 -24.16
CA ALA A 468 -17.97 6.10 -24.92
C ALA A 468 -18.45 7.26 -24.03
N ASN A 469 -18.97 6.99 -22.83
CA ASN A 469 -19.33 8.04 -21.87
C ASN A 469 -18.08 8.68 -21.25
N THR A 470 -17.07 7.88 -20.94
CA THR A 470 -15.80 8.37 -20.39
C THR A 470 -15.10 9.31 -21.37
N ALA A 471 -15.00 8.94 -22.65
CA ALA A 471 -14.40 9.76 -23.70
C ALA A 471 -15.21 11.04 -24.03
N ARG A 472 -16.52 11.04 -23.77
CA ARG A 472 -17.34 12.27 -23.83
C ARG A 472 -17.14 13.16 -22.62
N LYS A 473 -16.97 12.57 -21.44
CA LYS A 473 -16.83 13.30 -20.17
C LYS A 473 -15.44 13.91 -20.00
N PHE A 474 -14.40 13.23 -20.47
CA PHE A 474 -13.01 13.64 -20.30
C PHE A 474 -12.28 13.63 -21.63
N ARG A 475 -11.29 14.53 -21.76
CA ARG A 475 -10.29 14.44 -22.83
C ARG A 475 -9.42 13.20 -22.56
N VAL A 476 -9.39 12.31 -23.54
CA VAL A 476 -8.65 11.03 -23.50
C VAL A 476 -7.73 10.85 -24.71
N ARG A 477 -7.70 11.80 -25.63
CA ARG A 477 -6.99 11.66 -26.92
C ARG A 477 -5.49 11.52 -26.69
N ASP A 478 -4.92 12.38 -25.85
CA ASP A 478 -3.48 12.38 -25.65
C ASP A 478 -3.06 11.16 -24.83
N TYR A 479 -3.91 10.74 -23.89
CA TYR A 479 -3.77 9.51 -23.13
C TYR A 479 -3.75 8.28 -24.04
N MET A 480 -4.72 8.19 -24.96
CA MET A 480 -4.78 7.09 -25.91
C MET A 480 -3.55 7.09 -26.83
N ALA A 481 -3.05 8.25 -27.26
CA ALA A 481 -1.82 8.33 -28.04
C ALA A 481 -0.59 7.86 -27.24
N ARG A 482 -0.42 8.31 -25.99
CA ARG A 482 0.69 7.90 -25.10
C ARG A 482 0.71 6.40 -24.82
N HIS A 483 -0.46 5.76 -24.79
CA HIS A 483 -0.62 4.34 -24.44
C HIS A 483 -1.13 3.49 -25.61
N ALA A 484 -0.93 3.94 -26.85
CA ALA A 484 -1.20 3.15 -28.05
C ALA A 484 -0.29 1.90 -28.12
N ALA A 485 -0.68 0.92 -28.92
CA ALA A 485 0.10 -0.31 -29.12
C ALA A 485 1.54 -0.02 -29.54
N ASP A 486 1.73 0.88 -30.51
CA ASP A 486 3.03 1.21 -31.11
C ASP A 486 3.79 2.34 -30.39
N ALA A 487 3.25 2.87 -29.29
CA ALA A 487 3.95 3.88 -28.51
C ALA A 487 5.21 3.25 -27.89
N GLY A 488 6.39 3.65 -28.37
CA GLY A 488 7.67 3.16 -27.87
C GLY A 488 7.86 3.46 -26.38
N GLU A 489 8.61 2.59 -25.68
CA GLU A 489 8.80 2.67 -24.22
C GLU A 489 9.26 4.07 -23.75
N ALA A 490 10.03 4.79 -24.58
CA ALA A 490 10.57 6.12 -24.31
C ALA A 490 9.51 7.23 -24.10
N GLN A 491 8.31 7.12 -24.68
CA GLN A 491 7.23 8.10 -24.45
C GLN A 491 6.42 7.83 -23.18
N SER A 492 6.50 6.61 -22.63
CA SER A 492 5.74 6.18 -21.45
C SER A 492 6.45 6.40 -20.11
N GLY A 493 7.76 6.67 -20.14
CA GLY A 493 8.56 6.97 -18.94
C GLY A 493 8.38 8.40 -18.40
N ALA A 494 7.93 9.33 -19.24
CA ALA A 494 7.51 10.66 -18.83
C ALA A 494 6.09 10.56 -18.24
N LEU A 495 6.01 10.10 -17.01
CA LEU A 495 4.80 10.30 -16.23
C LEU A 495 4.56 11.82 -16.10
N PRO A 496 3.31 12.30 -16.19
CA PRO A 496 2.97 13.72 -15.99
C PRO A 496 3.23 14.24 -14.55
N PHE A 497 3.89 13.44 -13.71
CA PHE A 497 4.17 13.71 -12.30
C PHE A 497 5.65 14.06 -12.02
N ALA A 498 6.43 14.40 -13.04
CA ALA A 498 7.81 14.88 -12.92
C ALA A 498 7.89 16.41 -12.73
#